data_AF-A0A6N8BHA7-F1
#
_entry.id   AF-A0A6N8BHA7-F1
#
_cell.length_a   1.000
_cell.length_b   1.000
_cell.length_c   1.000
_cell.angle_alpha   90.00
_cell.angle_beta   90.00
_cell.angle_gamma   90.00
#
_symmetry.space_group_name_H-M   'P 1'
#
loop_
_entity.id
_entity.type
_entity.pdbx_description
1 polymer ?
#
loop_
_entity_poly.entity_id
_entity_poly.type
_entity_poly.pdbx_seq_one_letter_code
_entity_poly.pdbx_strand_id
1 'polypeptide(L)'
;MTTVNADALIEDRSLRERYSDMAEALDAVKELPALKGDVVTINQLAEYYEVSKPTVNRIINENKDELSAAGLEILEGEALKRFKEAQRSGGNKKAFHKINSLTVLKREAVLRLGMMLSESEVARELRLQLVNGKEVADVEVPVKTAIVDDRATNTVRDGANVFDIGENLRETINNTIKFQHETMQQQNELIRQLLMERAR
;
A
#
# COMPACT_ATOMS: atom_id res chain seq x y z
N MET A 1 20.70 0.23 2.87
CA MET A 1 19.23 0.35 2.71
C MET A 1 18.78 -0.83 1.87
N THR A 2 18.06 -1.77 2.48
CA THR A 2 17.48 -2.90 1.75
C THR A 2 16.33 -2.35 0.93
N THR A 3 16.55 -2.12 -0.36
CA THR A 3 15.48 -1.74 -1.28
C THR A 3 14.57 -2.95 -1.42
N VAL A 4 13.48 -2.99 -0.64
CA VAL A 4 12.41 -3.92 -0.96
C VAL A 4 11.92 -3.52 -2.36
N ASN A 5 12.00 -4.46 -3.29
CA ASN A 5 11.77 -4.18 -4.69
C ASN A 5 10.27 -3.98 -4.93
N ALA A 6 9.79 -2.75 -4.78
CA ALA A 6 8.39 -2.39 -5.01
C ALA A 6 7.92 -2.67 -6.45
N ASP A 7 8.85 -2.84 -7.40
CA ASP A 7 8.54 -3.25 -8.77
C ASP A 7 8.16 -4.74 -8.86
N ALA A 8 8.47 -5.57 -7.85
CA ALA A 8 8.02 -6.95 -7.81
C ALA A 8 6.49 -7.09 -7.84
N LEU A 9 5.75 -6.07 -7.39
CA LEU A 9 4.28 -6.02 -7.43
C LEU A 9 3.72 -5.93 -8.86
N ILE A 10 4.51 -5.44 -9.83
CA ILE A 10 4.08 -5.35 -11.23
C ILE A 10 3.92 -6.75 -11.82
N GLU A 11 4.86 -7.64 -11.54
CA GLU A 11 4.95 -8.95 -12.19
C GLU A 11 4.26 -10.06 -11.38
N ASP A 12 4.32 -10.01 -10.04
CA ASP A 12 3.84 -11.11 -9.20
C ASP A 12 2.41 -10.89 -8.70
N ARG A 13 1.47 -11.61 -9.32
CA ARG A 13 0.06 -11.67 -8.91
C ARG A 13 -0.13 -12.18 -7.47
N SER A 14 0.64 -13.18 -7.06
CA SER A 14 0.54 -13.75 -5.71
C SER A 14 1.01 -12.75 -4.66
N LEU A 15 2.00 -11.91 -5.02
CA LEU A 15 2.44 -10.82 -4.17
C LEU A 15 1.33 -9.76 -4.03
N ARG A 16 0.68 -9.35 -5.13
CA ARG A 16 -0.44 -8.39 -5.10
C ARG A 16 -1.60 -8.84 -4.22
N GLU A 17 -1.92 -10.13 -4.23
CA GLU A 17 -2.98 -10.69 -3.38
C GLU A 17 -2.71 -10.41 -1.88
N ARG A 18 -1.46 -10.40 -1.44
CA ARG A 18 -1.09 -10.14 -0.03
C ARG A 18 -1.31 -8.70 0.43
N TYR A 19 -1.62 -7.79 -0.49
CA TYR A 19 -1.85 -6.38 -0.22
C TYR A 19 -3.31 -5.97 -0.54
N SER A 20 -4.20 -6.93 -0.83
CA SER A 20 -5.61 -6.66 -1.19
C SER A 20 -6.33 -5.76 -0.19
N ASP A 21 -6.02 -5.95 1.10
CA ASP A 21 -6.75 -5.33 2.20
C ASP A 21 -6.26 -3.91 2.52
N MET A 22 -5.18 -3.47 1.88
CA MET A 22 -4.55 -2.15 2.11
C MET A 22 -5.12 -1.06 1.18
N ALA A 23 -6.42 -1.11 0.88
CA ALA A 23 -7.09 -0.13 0.03
C ALA A 23 -7.11 1.30 0.61
N GLU A 24 -6.80 1.46 1.90
CA GLU A 24 -6.60 2.74 2.58
C GLU A 24 -5.30 3.44 2.13
N ALA A 25 -4.31 2.69 1.64
CA ALA A 25 -3.06 3.26 1.14
C ALA A 25 -3.27 4.20 -0.06
N LEU A 26 -4.39 4.06 -0.78
CA LEU A 26 -4.77 4.98 -1.85
C LEU A 26 -4.93 6.41 -1.34
N ASP A 27 -5.58 6.59 -0.19
CA ASP A 27 -5.86 7.93 0.37
C ASP A 27 -4.59 8.59 0.91
N ALA A 28 -3.57 7.80 1.28
CA ALA A 28 -2.28 8.30 1.74
C ALA A 28 -1.44 8.92 0.62
N VAL A 29 -1.61 8.46 -0.62
CA VAL A 29 -0.87 8.98 -1.78
C VAL A 29 -1.59 10.18 -2.38
N LYS A 30 -2.90 10.05 -2.63
CA LYS A 30 -3.70 11.08 -3.28
C LYS A 30 -5.17 10.82 -2.95
N GLU A 31 -5.96 11.87 -2.81
CA GLU A 31 -7.40 11.71 -2.58
C GLU A 31 -8.06 11.02 -3.79
N LEU A 32 -8.71 9.87 -3.54
CA LEU A 32 -9.37 9.12 -4.59
C LEU A 32 -10.73 9.77 -4.92
N PRO A 33 -10.97 10.19 -6.18
CA PRO A 33 -12.25 10.73 -6.59
C PRO A 33 -13.33 9.64 -6.62
N ALA A 34 -14.02 9.43 -5.50
CA ALA A 34 -15.11 8.48 -5.37
C ALA A 34 -16.46 9.07 -5.84
N LEU A 35 -17.26 8.29 -6.57
CA LEU A 35 -18.68 8.61 -6.77
C LEU A 35 -19.51 8.17 -5.57
N LYS A 36 -20.76 8.64 -5.48
CA LYS A 36 -21.77 8.04 -4.60
C LYS A 36 -21.83 6.52 -4.87
N GLY A 37 -21.44 5.72 -3.87
CA GLY A 37 -21.38 4.26 -3.94
C GLY A 37 -19.98 3.65 -4.04
N ASP A 38 -18.92 4.38 -3.65
CA ASP A 38 -17.53 3.88 -3.51
C ASP A 38 -16.92 3.22 -4.74
N VAL A 39 -17.34 3.68 -5.92
CA VAL A 39 -16.80 3.23 -7.21
C VAL A 39 -16.20 4.38 -8.01
N VAL A 40 -15.20 4.03 -8.81
CA VAL A 40 -14.43 4.94 -9.65
C VAL A 40 -14.59 4.52 -11.12
N THR A 41 -14.71 5.49 -12.02
CA THR A 41 -14.77 5.23 -13.47
C THR A 41 -13.37 5.21 -14.08
N ILE A 42 -13.22 4.60 -15.27
CA ILE A 42 -11.93 4.62 -16.01
C ILE A 42 -11.39 6.04 -16.18
N ASN A 43 -12.26 7.02 -16.44
CA ASN A 43 -11.84 8.41 -16.64
C ASN A 43 -11.18 9.00 -15.40
N GLN A 44 -11.79 8.78 -14.23
CA GLN A 44 -11.26 9.26 -12.96
C GLN A 44 -10.02 8.49 -12.53
N LEU A 45 -9.98 7.18 -12.84
CA LEU A 45 -8.81 6.36 -12.55
C LEU A 45 -7.58 6.82 -13.35
N ALA A 46 -7.80 7.16 -14.63
CA ALA A 46 -6.77 7.73 -15.49
C ALA A 46 -6.26 9.08 -14.96
N GLU A 47 -7.16 9.94 -14.47
CA GLU A 47 -6.82 11.22 -13.87
C GLU A 47 -6.10 11.06 -12.51
N TYR A 48 -6.53 10.11 -11.69
CA TYR A 48 -5.94 9.80 -10.40
C TYR A 48 -4.48 9.37 -10.54
N TYR A 49 -4.22 8.36 -11.38
CA TYR A 49 -2.88 7.83 -11.64
C TYR A 49 -2.08 8.63 -12.69
N GLU A 50 -2.64 9.71 -13.24
CA GLU A 50 -1.97 10.57 -14.23
C GLU A 50 -1.50 9.81 -15.48
N VAL A 51 -2.32 8.84 -15.92
CA VAL A 51 -2.05 8.00 -17.10
C VAL A 51 -3.12 8.17 -18.17
N SER A 52 -2.82 7.72 -19.38
CA SER A 52 -3.78 7.74 -20.48
C SER A 52 -4.90 6.70 -20.26
N LYS A 53 -6.13 7.00 -20.70
CA LYS A 53 -7.23 6.02 -20.70
C LYS A 53 -6.88 4.74 -21.49
N PRO A 54 -6.20 4.80 -22.65
CA PRO A 54 -5.69 3.61 -23.33
C PRO A 54 -4.81 2.74 -22.43
N THR A 55 -3.93 3.32 -21.62
CA THR A 55 -3.08 2.58 -20.67
C THR A 55 -3.93 1.82 -19.66
N VAL A 56 -4.91 2.49 -19.05
CA VAL A 56 -5.83 1.85 -18.09
C VAL A 56 -6.61 0.71 -18.75
N ASN A 57 -7.16 0.94 -19.94
CA ASN A 57 -7.90 -0.09 -20.69
C ASN A 57 -7.02 -1.28 -21.07
N ARG A 58 -5.74 -1.03 -21.40
CA ARG A 58 -4.77 -2.08 -21.71
C ARG A 58 -4.57 -3.00 -20.49
N ILE A 59 -4.27 -2.43 -19.33
CA ILE A 59 -4.09 -3.18 -18.09
C ILE A 59 -5.36 -3.96 -17.71
N ILE A 60 -6.54 -3.32 -17.84
CA ILE A 60 -7.83 -3.99 -17.62
C ILE A 60 -7.97 -5.20 -18.54
N ASN A 61 -7.65 -5.04 -19.83
CA ASN A 61 -7.81 -6.12 -20.80
C ASN A 61 -6.83 -7.27 -20.60
N GLU A 62 -5.60 -6.97 -20.19
CA GLU A 62 -4.55 -7.96 -19.90
C GLU A 62 -4.83 -8.72 -18.60
N ASN A 63 -5.54 -8.12 -17.63
CA ASN A 63 -5.72 -8.66 -16.28
C ASN A 63 -7.20 -8.76 -15.86
N LYS A 64 -8.10 -9.04 -16.81
CA LYS A 64 -9.57 -9.03 -16.58
C LYS A 64 -10.00 -9.89 -15.40
N ASP A 65 -9.50 -11.11 -15.30
CA ASP A 65 -9.92 -12.08 -14.27
C ASP A 65 -9.52 -11.60 -12.87
N GLU A 66 -8.30 -11.06 -12.74
CA GLU A 66 -7.77 -10.55 -11.47
C GLU A 66 -8.51 -9.30 -11.00
N LEU A 67 -8.84 -8.40 -11.91
CA LEU A 67 -9.54 -7.15 -11.59
C LEU A 67 -11.04 -7.38 -11.37
N SER A 68 -11.66 -8.31 -12.08
CA SER A 68 -13.06 -8.69 -11.87
C SER A 68 -13.25 -9.30 -10.47
N ALA A 69 -12.30 -10.15 -10.04
CA ALA A 69 -12.28 -10.70 -8.69
C ALA A 69 -12.15 -9.61 -7.60
N ALA A 70 -11.48 -8.50 -7.91
CA ALA A 70 -11.30 -7.35 -7.02
C ALA A 70 -12.41 -6.28 -7.13
N GLY A 71 -13.49 -6.56 -7.86
CA GLY A 71 -14.63 -5.66 -7.96
C GLY A 71 -14.61 -4.68 -9.15
N LEU A 72 -13.98 -5.07 -10.27
CA LEU A 72 -14.26 -4.46 -11.57
C LEU A 72 -15.62 -4.98 -12.08
N GLU A 73 -16.52 -4.07 -12.40
CA GLU A 73 -17.86 -4.37 -12.88
C GLU A 73 -18.17 -3.56 -14.14
N ILE A 74 -18.81 -4.22 -15.13
CA ILE A 74 -19.31 -3.55 -16.33
C ILE A 74 -20.81 -3.34 -16.15
N LEU A 75 -21.22 -2.08 -16.05
CA LEU A 75 -22.62 -1.69 -15.90
C LEU A 75 -23.26 -1.51 -17.27
N GLU A 76 -24.26 -2.34 -17.56
CA GLU A 76 -25.06 -2.28 -18.79
C GLU A 76 -26.56 -2.37 -18.48
N GLY A 77 -27.41 -2.06 -19.47
CA GLY A 77 -28.86 -2.23 -19.38
C GLY A 77 -29.50 -1.59 -18.14
N GLU A 78 -30.16 -2.42 -17.32
CA GLU A 78 -30.85 -1.97 -16.12
C GLU A 78 -29.90 -1.49 -15.02
N ALA A 79 -28.75 -2.16 -14.82
CA ALA A 79 -27.76 -1.77 -13.82
C ALA A 79 -27.20 -0.37 -14.12
N LEU A 80 -26.91 -0.09 -15.39
CA LEU A 80 -26.48 1.24 -15.83
C LEU A 80 -27.57 2.29 -15.65
N LYS A 81 -28.84 1.94 -15.88
CA LYS A 81 -29.97 2.85 -15.66
C LYS A 81 -30.10 3.22 -14.18
N ARG A 82 -30.04 2.23 -13.29
CA ARG A 82 -30.05 2.41 -11.83
C ARG A 82 -28.88 3.27 -11.37
N PHE A 83 -27.68 3.03 -11.89
CA PHE A 83 -26.49 3.83 -11.58
C PHE A 83 -26.67 5.29 -12.00
N LYS A 84 -27.16 5.55 -13.22
CA LYS A 84 -27.45 6.91 -13.70
C LYS A 84 -28.47 7.62 -12.82
N GLU A 85 -29.51 6.92 -12.38
CA GLU A 85 -30.53 7.47 -11.46
C GLU A 85 -29.94 7.82 -10.10
N ALA A 86 -29.10 6.95 -9.53
CA ALA A 86 -28.36 7.23 -8.30
C ALA A 86 -27.48 8.49 -8.44
N GLN A 87 -26.77 8.63 -9.56
CA GLN A 87 -25.92 9.80 -9.82
C GLN A 87 -26.71 11.09 -10.11
N ARG A 88 -27.93 11.00 -10.66
CA ARG A 88 -28.80 12.17 -10.90
C ARG A 88 -29.21 12.87 -9.60
N SER A 89 -29.33 12.14 -8.49
CA SER A 89 -29.60 12.71 -7.16
C SER A 89 -28.44 13.56 -6.62
N GLY A 90 -27.24 13.45 -7.20
CA GLY A 90 -26.00 14.13 -6.77
C GLY A 90 -25.55 15.30 -7.65
N GLY A 91 -26.35 15.77 -8.62
CA GLY A 91 -26.04 16.96 -9.42
C GLY A 91 -25.31 16.72 -10.76
N ASN A 92 -24.80 15.51 -11.02
CA ASN A 92 -24.08 15.18 -12.26
C ASN A 92 -25.01 14.80 -13.43
N LYS A 93 -25.92 15.71 -13.80
CA LYS A 93 -26.98 15.49 -14.81
C LYS A 93 -26.50 15.15 -16.23
N LYS A 94 -25.29 15.54 -16.63
CA LYS A 94 -24.85 15.51 -18.05
C LYS A 94 -23.77 14.47 -18.38
N ALA A 95 -22.99 14.00 -17.40
CA ALA A 95 -21.79 13.19 -17.66
C ALA A 95 -22.09 11.80 -18.26
N PHE A 96 -23.24 11.20 -17.88
CA PHE A 96 -23.53 9.80 -18.21
C PHE A 96 -24.66 9.62 -19.24
N HIS A 97 -25.17 10.70 -19.84
CA HIS A 97 -26.46 10.62 -20.55
C HIS A 97 -26.41 9.80 -21.86
N LYS A 98 -25.26 9.77 -22.55
CA LYS A 98 -25.06 9.08 -23.84
C LYS A 98 -24.30 7.74 -23.75
N ILE A 99 -23.99 7.27 -22.54
CA ILE A 99 -23.14 6.09 -22.34
C ILE A 99 -24.03 4.83 -22.31
N ASN A 100 -23.70 3.80 -23.09
CA ASN A 100 -24.47 2.54 -23.14
C ASN A 100 -23.86 1.40 -22.32
N SER A 101 -22.57 1.52 -21.97
CA SER A 101 -21.86 0.64 -21.04
C SER A 101 -20.86 1.46 -20.24
N LEU A 102 -20.73 1.18 -18.94
CA LEU A 102 -19.81 1.90 -18.05
C LEU A 102 -19.02 0.91 -17.21
N THR A 103 -17.70 0.92 -17.33
CA THR A 103 -16.84 0.15 -16.42
C THR A 103 -16.60 0.96 -15.16
N VAL A 104 -16.90 0.35 -14.02
CA VAL A 104 -16.68 0.90 -12.69
C VAL A 104 -15.76 -0.03 -11.90
N LEU A 105 -14.95 0.55 -11.02
CA LEU A 105 -13.99 -0.17 -10.20
C LEU A 105 -14.21 0.19 -8.74
N LYS A 106 -14.30 -0.82 -7.87
CA LYS A 106 -14.23 -0.65 -6.41
C LYS A 106 -12.79 -0.31 -5.98
N ARG A 107 -12.63 0.13 -4.74
CA ARG A 107 -11.33 0.50 -4.17
C ARG A 107 -10.27 -0.59 -4.30
N GLU A 108 -10.62 -1.86 -4.09
CA GLU A 108 -9.70 -3.00 -4.24
C GLU A 108 -9.20 -3.16 -5.69
N ALA A 109 -10.09 -3.06 -6.68
CA ALA A 109 -9.70 -3.09 -8.09
C ALA A 109 -8.84 -1.88 -8.48
N VAL A 110 -9.11 -0.69 -7.90
CA VAL A 110 -8.27 0.51 -8.08
C VAL A 110 -6.87 0.29 -7.53
N LEU A 111 -6.74 -0.31 -6.34
CA LEU A 111 -5.47 -0.67 -5.73
C LEU A 111 -4.69 -1.67 -6.59
N ARG A 112 -5.33 -2.76 -7.00
CA ARG A 112 -4.70 -3.78 -7.86
C ARG A 112 -4.21 -3.22 -9.18
N LEU A 113 -4.99 -2.34 -9.82
CA LEU A 113 -4.57 -1.68 -11.04
C LEU A 113 -3.36 -0.78 -10.79
N GLY A 114 -3.34 -0.03 -9.68
CA GLY A 114 -2.19 0.79 -9.28
C GLY A 114 -0.92 -0.03 -9.10
N MET A 115 -1.01 -1.22 -8.51
CA MET A 115 0.14 -2.12 -8.36
C MET A 115 0.74 -2.61 -9.69
N MET A 116 -0.01 -2.55 -10.79
CA MET A 116 0.44 -2.97 -12.13
C MET A 116 0.97 -1.81 -12.99
N LEU A 117 0.75 -0.55 -12.57
CA LEU A 117 1.16 0.61 -13.36
C LEU A 117 2.65 0.91 -13.16
N SER A 118 3.43 0.68 -14.22
CA SER A 118 4.87 0.97 -14.27
C SER A 118 5.19 2.43 -14.56
N GLU A 119 4.40 3.08 -15.41
CA GLU A 119 4.68 4.43 -15.95
C GLU A 119 4.05 5.58 -15.15
N SER A 120 3.44 5.30 -14.01
CA SER A 120 2.77 6.31 -13.16
C SER A 120 3.59 6.59 -11.90
N GLU A 121 3.93 7.87 -11.69
CA GLU A 121 4.60 8.30 -10.45
C GLU A 121 3.71 8.09 -9.22
N VAL A 122 2.41 8.36 -9.34
CA VAL A 122 1.41 8.10 -8.28
C VAL A 122 1.36 6.61 -7.94
N ALA A 123 1.40 5.74 -8.95
CA ALA A 123 1.44 4.30 -8.73
C ALA A 123 2.77 3.82 -8.13
N ARG A 124 3.88 4.46 -8.49
CA ARG A 124 5.20 4.18 -7.91
C ARG A 124 5.21 4.50 -6.42
N GLU A 125 4.66 5.65 -6.05
CA GLU A 125 4.51 6.05 -4.64
C GLU A 125 3.58 5.09 -3.89
N LEU A 126 2.45 4.71 -4.48
CA LEU A 126 1.55 3.70 -3.90
C LEU A 126 2.27 2.38 -3.61
N ARG A 127 3.03 1.85 -4.59
CA ARG A 127 3.78 0.59 -4.40
C ARG A 127 4.83 0.72 -3.28
N LEU A 128 5.48 1.88 -3.18
CA LEU A 128 6.41 2.17 -2.09
C LEU A 128 5.69 2.24 -0.74
N GLN A 129 4.53 2.88 -0.66
CA GLN A 129 3.71 2.96 0.55
C GLN A 129 3.20 1.59 1.00
N LEU A 130 2.79 0.72 0.07
CA LEU A 130 2.36 -0.64 0.40
C LEU A 130 3.49 -1.45 1.02
N VAL A 131 4.67 -1.40 0.39
CA VAL A 131 5.84 -2.12 0.83
C VAL A 131 6.36 -1.61 2.17
N ASN A 132 6.49 -0.28 2.32
CA ASN A 132 6.99 0.33 3.55
C ASN A 132 5.96 0.29 4.67
N GLY A 133 4.69 0.52 4.35
CA GLY A 133 3.58 0.47 5.33
C GLY A 133 3.41 -0.94 5.90
N LYS A 134 3.68 -1.97 5.10
CA LYS A 134 3.71 -3.34 5.58
C LYS A 134 4.97 -3.65 6.41
N GLU A 135 6.13 -3.05 6.15
CA GLU A 135 7.28 -3.16 7.08
C GLU A 135 6.96 -2.62 8.48
N VAL A 136 6.07 -1.64 8.62
CA VAL A 136 5.65 -1.12 9.94
C VAL A 136 4.63 -2.06 10.61
N ALA A 137 3.79 -2.76 9.84
CA ALA A 137 2.83 -3.73 10.34
C ALA A 137 3.44 -5.12 10.60
N ASP A 138 4.44 -5.52 9.81
CA ASP A 138 5.24 -6.74 9.92
C ASP A 138 6.47 -6.54 10.82
N VAL A 139 6.54 -5.50 11.66
CA VAL A 139 7.36 -5.56 12.90
C VAL A 139 6.70 -6.50 13.92
N GLU A 140 6.31 -7.69 13.47
CA GLU A 140 6.57 -8.89 14.24
C GLU A 140 8.07 -9.15 14.09
N VAL A 141 8.82 -8.74 15.10
CA VAL A 141 10.24 -9.03 15.24
C VAL A 141 10.47 -10.49 14.85
N PRO A 142 11.27 -10.80 13.80
CA PRO A 142 11.53 -12.18 13.46
C PRO A 142 12.36 -12.76 14.60
N VAL A 143 11.70 -13.45 15.53
CA VAL A 143 12.34 -14.44 16.40
C VAL A 143 12.84 -15.51 15.44
N LYS A 144 14.05 -15.32 14.92
CA LYS A 144 14.86 -16.46 14.50
C LYS A 144 14.99 -17.31 15.75
N THR A 145 14.16 -18.34 15.84
CA THR A 145 14.43 -19.53 16.64
C THR A 145 15.70 -20.14 16.07
N ALA A 146 16.84 -19.58 16.46
CA ALA A 146 18.12 -20.24 16.37
C ALA A 146 18.04 -21.39 17.37
N ILE A 147 17.82 -22.59 16.82
CA ILE A 147 18.36 -23.88 17.27
C ILE A 147 18.73 -23.86 18.75
N VAL A 148 17.80 -24.27 19.61
CA VAL A 148 18.15 -24.68 20.97
C VAL A 148 18.78 -26.06 20.82
N ASP A 149 20.11 -26.09 20.82
CA ASP A 149 20.84 -27.31 21.12
C ASP A 149 20.38 -27.82 22.50
N ASP A 150 19.91 -29.06 22.51
CA ASP A 150 19.70 -29.86 23.70
C ASP A 150 20.98 -29.87 24.55
N ARG A 151 21.07 -29.00 25.57
CA ARG A 151 21.85 -29.16 26.81
C ARG A 151 21.83 -27.88 27.64
N ALA A 152 21.05 -27.87 28.71
CA ALA A 152 21.46 -27.47 30.07
C ALA A 152 20.23 -27.20 30.97
N THR A 153 19.92 -28.20 31.80
CA THR A 153 19.69 -28.09 33.26
C THR A 153 18.83 -26.93 33.81
N ASN A 154 17.61 -27.28 34.20
CA ASN A 154 17.05 -27.16 35.56
C ASN A 154 17.73 -26.15 36.51
N THR A 155 17.01 -25.12 36.96
CA THR A 155 16.78 -24.82 38.40
C THR A 155 15.93 -23.56 38.67
N VAL A 156 14.97 -23.73 39.60
CA VAL A 156 14.57 -22.76 40.66
C VAL A 156 13.63 -21.61 40.22
N ARG A 157 12.31 -21.65 40.51
CA ARG A 157 11.66 -21.32 41.81
C ARG A 157 12.25 -20.07 42.46
N ASP A 158 11.81 -18.88 42.05
CA ASP A 158 11.54 -17.78 43.00
C ASP A 158 10.74 -16.69 42.29
N GLY A 159 9.70 -16.22 42.98
CA GLY A 159 8.74 -15.24 42.47
C GLY A 159 9.32 -13.83 42.34
N ALA A 160 10.09 -13.59 41.29
CA ALA A 160 10.31 -12.25 40.74
C ALA A 160 9.35 -12.06 39.56
N ASN A 161 8.52 -11.03 39.65
CA ASN A 161 7.38 -10.77 38.77
C ASN A 161 7.77 -10.83 37.28
N VAL A 162 7.05 -11.68 36.53
CA VAL A 162 7.03 -11.70 35.05
C VAL A 162 6.68 -10.32 34.45
N PHE A 163 6.15 -9.40 35.28
CA PHE A 163 5.82 -8.02 34.93
C PHE A 163 7.04 -7.07 34.88
N ASP A 164 8.07 -7.27 35.71
CA ASP A 164 9.25 -6.38 35.79
C ASP A 164 10.27 -6.62 34.65
N ILE A 165 10.25 -7.81 34.05
CA ILE A 165 11.09 -8.14 32.90
C ILE A 165 10.58 -7.40 31.64
N GLY A 166 9.26 -7.21 31.52
CA GLY A 166 8.63 -6.56 30.37
C GLY A 166 8.92 -5.06 30.29
N GLU A 167 8.93 -4.35 31.43
CA GLU A 167 9.26 -2.92 31.46
C GLU A 167 10.75 -2.66 31.21
N ASN A 168 11.64 -3.43 31.85
CA ASN A 168 13.09 -3.29 31.63
C ASN A 168 13.49 -3.58 30.18
N LEU A 169 12.84 -4.55 29.52
CA LEU A 169 13.05 -4.83 28.11
C LEU A 169 12.55 -3.69 27.22
N ARG A 170 11.36 -3.14 27.49
CA ARG A 170 10.81 -1.99 26.75
C ARG A 170 11.71 -0.76 26.86
N GLU A 171 12.18 -0.46 28.06
CA GLU A 171 13.06 0.70 28.29
C GLU A 171 14.42 0.51 27.61
N THR A 172 14.99 -0.69 27.66
CA THR A 172 16.24 -1.02 26.96
C THR A 172 16.08 -0.91 25.44
N ILE A 173 14.97 -1.37 24.88
CA ILE A 173 14.65 -1.26 23.45
C ILE A 173 14.52 0.22 23.05
N ASN A 174 13.75 1.00 23.81
CA ASN A 174 13.55 2.42 23.54
C ASN A 174 14.86 3.22 23.62
N ASN A 175 15.70 2.95 24.62
CA ASN A 175 17.02 3.57 24.75
C ASN A 175 17.95 3.18 23.59
N THR A 176 17.88 1.92 23.13
CA THR A 176 18.67 1.43 21.99
C THR A 176 18.23 2.10 20.68
N ILE A 177 16.92 2.20 20.43
CA ILE A 177 16.37 2.89 19.25
C ILE A 177 16.77 4.37 19.26
N LYS A 178 16.69 5.03 20.42
CA LYS A 178 17.11 6.42 20.57
C LYS A 178 18.59 6.61 20.25
N PHE A 179 19.44 5.74 20.78
CA PHE A 179 20.88 5.76 20.50
C PHE A 179 21.18 5.55 19.00
N GLN A 180 20.52 4.57 18.37
CA GLN A 180 20.67 4.32 16.92
C GLN A 180 20.23 5.55 16.10
N HIS A 181 19.11 6.19 16.46
CA HIS A 181 18.65 7.39 15.79
C HIS A 181 19.66 8.55 15.91
N GLU A 182 20.20 8.78 17.11
CA GLU A 182 21.22 9.82 17.34
C GLU A 182 22.50 9.56 16.52
N THR A 183 22.97 8.31 16.47
CA THR A 183 24.14 7.95 15.64
C THR A 183 23.89 8.14 14.15
N MET A 184 22.70 7.83 13.65
CA MET A 184 22.34 8.08 12.25
C MET A 184 22.29 9.57 11.92
N GLN A 185 21.79 10.42 12.83
CA GLN A 185 21.78 11.86 12.65
C GLN A 185 23.22 12.42 12.58
N GLN A 186 24.10 11.97 13.48
CA GLN A 186 25.51 12.36 13.48
C GLN A 186 26.22 11.93 12.19
N GLN A 187 25.95 10.72 11.68
CA GLN A 187 26.51 10.27 10.40
C GLN A 187 26.01 11.12 9.23
N ASN A 188 24.72 11.44 9.18
CA ASN A 188 24.15 12.28 8.14
C ASN A 188 24.71 13.72 8.18
N GLU A 189 24.94 14.25 9.37
CA GLU A 189 25.54 15.56 9.55
C GLU A 189 27.02 15.57 9.14
N LEU A 190 27.78 14.54 9.47
CA LEU A 190 29.15 14.36 9.01
C LEU A 190 29.23 14.25 7.48
N ILE A 191 28.31 13.51 6.86
CA ILE A 191 28.22 13.42 5.40
C ILE A 191 27.98 14.81 4.78
N ARG A 192 27.08 15.61 5.36
CA ARG A 192 26.82 16.98 4.90
C ARG A 192 28.05 17.89 5.03
N GLN A 193 28.79 17.78 6.13
CA GLN A 193 30.03 18.54 6.33
C GLN A 193 31.11 18.15 5.31
N LEU A 194 31.32 16.85 5.08
CA LEU A 194 32.28 16.34 4.09
C LEU A 194 31.92 16.74 2.65
N LEU A 195 30.63 16.80 2.33
CA LEU A 195 30.14 17.28 1.03
C LEU A 195 30.35 18.80 0.85
N MET A 196 30.21 19.59 1.91
CA MET A 196 30.52 21.03 1.87
C MET A 196 32.03 21.31 1.77
N GLU A 197 32.86 20.49 2.39
CA GLU A 197 34.32 20.63 2.34
C GLU A 197 34.90 20.28 0.95
N ARG A 198 34.30 19.29 0.27
CA ARG A 198 34.66 18.95 -1.14
C ARG A 198 34.15 19.94 -2.18
N ALA A 199 33.28 20.88 -1.82
CA ALA A 199 32.72 21.89 -2.71
C ALA A 199 33.45 23.25 -2.64
N ARG A 200 34.52 23.35 -1.84
CA ARG A 200 35.51 24.45 -1.87
C ARG A 200 36.72 24.07 -2.69
#